data_AF-A0A928H6W9-F1
#
_entry.id   AF-A0A928H6W9-F1
#
_cell.length_a   1.000
_cell.length_b   1.000
_cell.length_c   1.000
_cell.angle_alpha   90.00
_cell.angle_beta   90.00
_cell.angle_gamma   90.00
#
_symmetry.space_group_name_H-M   'P 1'
#
loop_
_entity.id
_entity.type
_entity.pdbx_description
1 polymer ?
#
loop_
_entity_poly.entity_id
_entity_poly.type
_entity_poly.pdbx_seq_one_letter_code
_entity_poly.pdbx_strand_id
1 'polypeptide(L)'
;MEITTSKIVAGFLLTAAAGLSTGIGSCIAFFAKRSDTRFLSCALGFSGGVMIYISLVELLAGSQLELSEIFGKRPGSLLGIAAFFGGIAIAMMIDKLVPHHENPHE
;
A
#
# COMPACT_ATOMS: atom_id res chain seq x y z
N MET A 1 -7.35 6.57 24.79
CA MET A 1 -7.09 5.41 23.91
C MET A 1 -6.51 4.29 24.78
N GLU A 2 -7.33 3.34 25.21
CA GLU A 2 -6.83 2.18 25.96
C GLU A 2 -6.20 1.18 24.98
N ILE A 3 -4.87 1.08 25.03
CA ILE A 3 -4.10 0.06 24.34
C ILE A 3 -4.13 -1.20 25.20
N THR A 4 -5.09 -2.08 24.92
CA THR A 4 -5.18 -3.39 25.57
C THR A 4 -4.14 -4.33 24.98
N THR A 5 -3.51 -5.19 25.80
CA THR A 5 -2.56 -6.23 25.36
C THR A 5 -3.09 -7.06 24.19
N SER A 6 -4.40 -7.35 24.18
CA SER A 6 -5.08 -8.06 23.10
C SER A 6 -4.97 -7.37 21.73
N LYS A 7 -5.03 -6.02 21.67
CA LYS A 7 -4.89 -5.26 20.41
C LYS A 7 -3.48 -5.33 19.87
N ILE A 8 -2.48 -5.31 20.76
CA ILE A 8 -1.07 -5.43 20.38
C ILE A 8 -0.82 -6.81 19.78
N VAL A 9 -1.23 -7.88 20.48
CA VAL A 9 -1.05 -9.26 19.99
C VAL A 9 -1.79 -9.47 18.67
N ALA A 10 -3.02 -8.96 18.54
CA ALA A 10 -3.77 -9.03 17.29
C ALA A 10 -3.06 -8.31 16.13
N GLY A 11 -2.55 -7.09 16.36
CA GLY A 11 -1.80 -6.33 15.36
C GLY A 11 -0.53 -7.05 14.90
N PHE A 12 0.20 -7.68 15.83
CA PHE A 12 1.37 -8.50 15.50
C PHE A 12 1.00 -9.73 14.67
N LEU A 13 -0.06 -10.45 15.04
CA LEU A 13 -0.52 -11.61 14.29
C LEU A 13 -0.98 -11.24 12.88
N LEU A 14 -1.70 -10.14 12.72
CA LEU A 14 -2.13 -9.63 11.41
C LEU A 14 -0.93 -9.24 10.54
N THR A 15 0.06 -8.55 11.11
CA THR A 15 1.27 -8.14 10.37
C THR A 15 2.11 -9.36 9.98
N ALA A 16 2.25 -10.35 10.88
CA ALA A 16 2.93 -11.60 10.58
C ALA A 16 2.21 -12.39 9.47
N ALA A 17 0.88 -12.46 9.52
CA ALA A 17 0.08 -13.10 8.48
C ALA A 17 0.23 -12.41 7.12
N ALA A 18 0.23 -11.07 7.09
CA ALA A 18 0.48 -10.29 5.88
C ALA A 18 1.87 -10.58 5.29
N GLY A 19 2.92 -10.62 6.14
CA GLY A 19 4.28 -10.97 5.71
C GLY A 19 4.41 -12.40 5.19
N LEU A 20 3.77 -13.38 5.86
CA LEU A 20 3.74 -14.78 5.40
C LEU A 20 3.01 -14.92 4.06
N SER A 21 1.96 -14.13 3.82
CA SER A 21 1.26 -14.10 2.53
C SER A 21 2.18 -13.69 1.37
N THR A 22 3.04 -12.69 1.57
CA THR A 22 4.08 -12.31 0.59
C THR A 22 5.06 -13.46 0.32
N GLY A 23 5.44 -14.19 1.37
CA GLY A 23 6.28 -15.39 1.26
C GLY A 23 5.63 -16.48 0.41
N ILE A 24 4.34 -16.76 0.65
CA ILE A 24 3.55 -17.72 -0.14
C ILE A 24 3.48 -17.28 -1.61
N GLY A 25 3.18 -16.00 -1.88
CA GLY A 25 3.15 -15.45 -3.23
C GLY A 25 4.50 -15.60 -3.95
N SER A 26 5.60 -15.35 -3.23
CA SER A 26 6.97 -15.54 -3.74
C SER A 26 7.26 -17.01 -4.07
N CYS A 27 6.87 -17.95 -3.20
CA CYS A 27 7.01 -19.38 -3.46
C CYS A 27 6.25 -19.82 -4.72
N ILE A 28 5.03 -19.33 -4.92
CA ILE A 28 4.24 -19.62 -6.13
C ILE A 28 4.95 -19.08 -7.38
N ALA A 29 5.57 -17.91 -7.29
CA ALA A 29 6.35 -17.32 -8.39
C ALA A 29 7.61 -18.15 -8.76
N PHE A 30 8.21 -18.89 -7.83
CA PHE A 30 9.33 -19.81 -8.13
C PHE A 30 8.91 -21.03 -8.95
N PHE A 31 7.69 -21.53 -8.79
CA PHE A 31 7.15 -22.64 -9.58
C PHE A 31 6.53 -22.18 -10.91
N ALA A 32 6.17 -20.90 -11.03
CA ALA A 32 5.78 -20.31 -12.29
C ALA A 32 6.96 -20.29 -13.27
N LYS A 33 6.81 -20.95 -14.43
CA LYS A 33 7.85 -20.88 -15.47
C LYS A 33 7.99 -19.42 -15.92
N ARG A 34 9.23 -18.92 -16.02
CA ARG A 34 9.57 -17.56 -16.53
C ARG A 34 8.88 -17.19 -17.86
N SER A 35 8.45 -18.16 -18.65
CA SER A 35 7.77 -17.97 -19.93
C SER A 35 6.27 -17.71 -19.85
N ASP A 36 5.62 -17.89 -18.68
CA ASP A 36 4.18 -17.61 -18.50
C ASP A 36 3.96 -16.16 -18.07
N THR A 37 4.27 -15.24 -18.99
CA THR A 37 4.06 -13.81 -18.80
C THR A 37 2.58 -13.47 -18.58
N ARG A 38 1.64 -14.31 -19.04
CA ARG A 38 0.20 -14.10 -18.85
C ARG A 38 -0.20 -14.28 -17.39
N PHE A 39 0.29 -15.33 -16.73
CA PHE A 39 0.07 -15.51 -15.30
C PHE A 39 0.67 -14.36 -14.49
N LEU A 40 1.92 -13.97 -14.80
CA LEU A 40 2.60 -12.88 -14.10
C LEU A 40 1.88 -11.54 -14.28
N SER A 41 1.47 -11.19 -15.51
CA SER A 41 0.71 -9.96 -15.77
C SER A 41 -0.65 -9.95 -15.07
N CYS A 42 -1.34 -11.10 -15.00
CA CYS A 42 -2.59 -11.22 -14.27
C CYS A 42 -2.38 -11.01 -12.76
N ALA A 43 -1.36 -11.65 -12.18
CA ALA A 43 -1.04 -11.50 -10.76
C ALA A 43 -0.61 -10.07 -10.40
N LEU A 44 0.24 -9.43 -11.21
CA LEU A 44 0.64 -8.04 -11.03
C LEU A 44 -0.54 -7.08 -11.18
N GLY A 45 -1.39 -7.30 -12.19
CA GLY A 45 -2.61 -6.51 -12.41
C GLY A 45 -3.60 -6.63 -11.26
N PHE A 46 -3.78 -7.84 -10.72
CA PHE A 46 -4.60 -8.08 -9.53
C PHE A 46 -4.05 -7.35 -8.30
N SER A 47 -2.74 -7.49 -8.04
CA SER A 47 -2.08 -6.82 -6.90
C SER A 47 -2.17 -5.29 -7.02
N GLY A 48 -1.88 -4.73 -8.20
CA GLY A 48 -2.03 -3.30 -8.46
C GLY A 48 -3.46 -2.81 -8.30
N GLY A 49 -4.44 -3.57 -8.79
CA GLY A 49 -5.87 -3.26 -8.65
C GLY A 49 -6.32 -3.20 -7.19
N VAL A 50 -5.93 -4.20 -6.37
CA VAL A 50 -6.23 -4.22 -4.92
C VAL A 50 -5.62 -3.00 -4.23
N MET A 51 -4.37 -2.65 -4.53
CA MET A 51 -3.71 -1.50 -3.92
C MET A 51 -4.35 -0.15 -4.31
N ILE A 52 -4.82 0.00 -5.56
CA ILE A 52 -5.57 1.18 -6.00
C ILE A 52 -6.89 1.30 -5.23
N TYR A 53 -7.62 0.19 -5.07
CA TYR A 53 -8.87 0.17 -4.31
C TYR A 53 -8.65 0.56 -2.84
N ILE A 54 -7.70 -0.09 -2.16
CA ILE A 54 -7.37 0.22 -0.76
C ILE A 54 -6.97 1.69 -0.63
N SER A 55 -6.12 2.19 -1.53
CA SER A 55 -5.62 3.57 -1.44
C SER A 55 -6.71 4.62 -1.64
N LEU A 56 -7.58 4.46 -2.65
CA LEU A 56 -8.57 5.48 -3.01
C LEU A 56 -9.88 5.35 -2.25
N VAL A 57 -10.36 4.12 -2.03
CA VAL A 57 -11.70 3.88 -1.49
C VAL A 57 -11.66 3.70 0.03
N GLU A 58 -10.63 3.05 0.57
CA GLU A 58 -10.53 2.83 2.02
C GLU A 58 -9.74 3.96 2.68
N LEU A 59 -8.46 4.12 2.31
CA LEU A 59 -7.56 5.05 2.99
C LEU A 59 -7.90 6.52 2.71
N LEU A 60 -8.03 6.93 1.45
CA LEU A 60 -8.34 8.32 1.11
C LEU A 60 -9.74 8.69 1.62
N ALA A 61 -10.78 7.91 1.35
CA ALA A 61 -12.12 8.24 1.82
C ALA A 61 -12.23 8.24 3.35
N GLY A 62 -11.60 7.28 4.03
CA GLY A 62 -11.52 7.24 5.50
C GLY A 62 -10.82 8.47 6.06
N SER A 63 -9.67 8.84 5.49
CA SER A 63 -8.95 10.05 5.91
C SER A 63 -9.78 11.32 5.70
N GLN A 64 -10.51 11.43 4.57
CA GLN A 64 -11.36 12.59 4.30
C GLN A 64 -12.47 12.73 5.34
N LEU A 65 -13.03 11.62 5.83
CA LEU A 65 -14.05 11.62 6.85
C LEU A 65 -13.49 12.09 8.20
N GLU A 66 -12.40 11.48 8.66
CA GLU A 66 -11.77 11.82 9.95
C GLU A 66 -11.21 13.26 9.96
N LEU A 67 -10.49 13.68 8.90
CA LEU A 67 -9.96 15.04 8.83
C LEU A 67 -11.06 16.10 8.71
N SER A 68 -12.16 15.80 8.01
CA SER A 68 -13.29 16.72 7.90
C SER A 68 -14.05 16.87 9.22
N GLU A 69 -14.03 15.85 10.07
CA GLU A 69 -14.60 15.91 11.42
C GLU A 69 -13.78 16.82 12.34
N ILE A 70 -12.44 16.75 12.24
CA ILE A 70 -11.52 17.51 13.10
C ILE A 70 -11.38 18.98 12.64
N PHE A 71 -11.15 19.20 11.34
CA PHE A 71 -10.81 20.53 10.80
C PHE A 71 -12.00 21.23 10.12
N GLY A 72 -13.11 20.51 9.90
CA GLY A 72 -14.27 20.98 9.15
C GLY A 72 -14.24 20.54 7.67
N LYS A 73 -15.42 20.47 7.03
CA LYS A 73 -15.61 19.84 5.71
C LYS A 73 -14.66 20.31 4.60
N ARG A 74 -14.50 21.62 4.43
CA ARG A 74 -13.65 22.19 3.36
C ARG A 74 -12.15 22.07 3.67
N PRO A 75 -11.64 22.60 4.81
CA PRO A 75 -10.21 22.52 5.10
C PRO A 75 -9.72 21.10 5.35
N GLY A 76 -10.51 20.23 6.00
CA GLY A 76 -10.17 18.82 6.21
C GLY A 76 -10.03 18.07 4.90
N SER A 77 -10.96 18.27 3.97
CA SER A 77 -10.90 17.64 2.64
C SER A 77 -9.69 18.11 1.81
N LEU A 78 -9.36 19.41 1.87
CA LEU A 78 -8.17 19.98 1.24
C LEU A 78 -6.89 19.40 1.84
N LEU A 79 -6.82 19.27 3.17
CA LEU A 79 -5.66 18.73 3.86
C LEU A 79 -5.45 17.25 3.53
N GLY A 80 -6.52 16.43 3.47
CA GLY A 80 -6.41 15.02 3.08
C GLY A 80 -5.92 14.84 1.64
N ILE A 81 -6.43 15.64 0.70
CA ILE A 81 -5.94 15.63 -0.70
C ILE A 81 -4.48 16.08 -0.77
N ALA A 82 -4.12 17.17 -0.08
CA ALA A 82 -2.75 17.67 -0.05
C ALA A 82 -1.78 16.64 0.55
N ALA A 83 -2.17 15.94 1.62
CA ALA A 83 -1.38 14.87 2.22
C ALA A 83 -1.23 13.66 1.29
N PHE A 84 -2.29 13.27 0.57
CA PHE A 84 -2.23 12.18 -0.42
C PHE A 84 -1.23 12.47 -1.53
N PHE A 85 -1.35 13.64 -2.19
CA PHE A 85 -0.40 14.04 -3.23
C PHE A 85 1.01 14.31 -2.67
N GLY A 86 1.11 14.81 -1.43
CA GLY A 86 2.38 14.92 -0.71
C GLY A 86 3.06 13.57 -0.52
N GLY A 87 2.30 12.53 -0.16
CA GLY A 87 2.79 11.15 -0.08
C GLY A 87 3.31 10.63 -1.42
N ILE A 88 2.60 10.92 -2.52
CA ILE A 88 3.06 10.58 -3.88
C ILE A 88 4.37 11.30 -4.22
N ALA A 89 4.47 12.60 -3.92
CA ALA A 89 5.69 13.38 -4.14
C ALA A 89 6.89 12.83 -3.35
N ILE A 90 6.67 12.42 -2.10
CA ILE A 90 7.70 11.77 -1.27
C ILE A 90 8.10 10.42 -1.87
N ALA A 91 7.14 9.60 -2.31
CA ALA A 91 7.44 8.32 -2.94
C ALA A 91 8.28 8.50 -4.22
N MET A 92 7.93 9.45 -5.08
CA MET A 92 8.71 9.80 -6.27
C MET A 92 10.12 10.31 -5.91
N MET A 93 10.24 11.07 -4.82
CA MET A 93 11.54 11.53 -4.35
C MET A 93 12.41 10.37 -3.86
N ILE A 94 11.82 9.42 -3.13
CA ILE A 94 12.53 8.21 -2.67
C ILE A 94 13.01 7.41 -3.88
N ASP A 95 12.15 7.17 -4.86
CA ASP A 95 12.48 6.43 -6.08
C ASP A 95 13.67 7.06 -6.82
N LYS A 96 13.69 8.40 -6.95
CA LYS A 96 14.81 9.14 -7.57
C LYS A 96 16.11 9.07 -6.78
N LEU A 97 16.04 8.88 -5.46
CA LEU A 97 17.22 8.80 -4.59
C LEU A 97 17.85 7.40 -4.60
N VAL A 98 17.12 6.37 -5.04
CA VAL A 98 17.65 5.01 -5.18
C VAL A 98 18.62 4.98 -6.38
N PRO A 99 19.92 4.70 -6.18
CA PRO A 99 20.92 4.78 -7.25
C PRO A 99 20.70 3.72 -8.34
N HIS A 100 20.85 4.12 -9.60
CA HIS A 100 20.51 3.37 -10.82
C HIS A 100 21.31 2.08 -11.11
N HIS A 101 22.26 1.66 -10.26
CA HIS A 101 23.18 0.54 -10.57
C HIS A 101 22.54 -0.86 -10.44
N GLU A 102 21.31 -0.94 -9.95
CA GLU A 102 20.49 -2.16 -9.83
C GLU A 102 19.09 -1.97 -10.44
N ASN A 103 18.89 -1.00 -11.33
CA ASN A 103 17.57 -0.66 -11.87
C ASN A 103 17.20 -1.59 -13.05
N PRO A 104 16.26 -2.56 -12.91
CA PRO A 104 15.88 -3.47 -13.99
C PRO A 104 14.80 -2.88 -14.91
N HIS A 105 14.53 -1.57 -14.78
CA HIS A 105 13.49 -0.83 -15.48
C HIS A 105 13.97 -0.16 -16.79
N GLU A 106 15.20 -0.48 -17.22
CA GLU A 106 15.67 -0.45 -18.62
C GLU A 106 16.06 -1.86 -19.10
#